data_AF-A0A932EYL1-F1
#
_entry.id   AF-A0A932EYL1-F1
#
_cell.length_a   1.000
_cell.length_b   1.000
_cell.length_c   1.000
_cell.angle_alpha   90.00
_cell.angle_beta   90.00
_cell.angle_gamma   90.00
#
_symmetry.space_group_name_H-M   'P 1'
#
loop_
_entity.id
_entity.type
_entity.pdbx_description
1 polymer ?
#
loop_
_entity_poly.entity_id
_entity_poly.type
_entity_poly.pdbx_seq_one_letter_code
_entity_poly.pdbx_strand_id
1 'polypeptide(L)'
;MPESELAAAVGPARAARLAVRLKEAAKAFDREQYVEARRMLRPIAQEAPTAASVRELLGLSNYRLGRWKEAVRELDAFRELTGSVEQHPVLADCHRALRHWREVETLWSELRDASPSAPLVAEGRIVAAGALADRDDLPAAIALLMASRRPRGAVHPHHLRVVYALADLRERAGDVPGARELFAWVVARDRVFADAAERLAALD
;
A
#
# COMPACT_ATOMS: atom_id res chain seq x y z
N MET A 1 -20.81 0.21 -7.23
CA MET A 1 -21.38 -0.34 -5.98
C MET A 1 -21.26 -1.85 -6.08
N PRO A 2 -20.76 -2.56 -5.06
CA PRO A 2 -20.42 -3.98 -5.21
C PRO A 2 -21.59 -4.86 -5.72
N GLU A 3 -22.82 -4.53 -5.31
CA GLU A 3 -24.02 -5.25 -5.75
C GLU A 3 -24.34 -5.05 -7.24
N SER A 4 -24.10 -3.85 -7.80
CA SER A 4 -24.30 -3.60 -9.23
C SER A 4 -23.25 -4.31 -10.07
N GLU A 5 -22.00 -4.36 -9.59
CA GLU A 5 -20.90 -5.09 -10.24
C GLU A 5 -21.18 -6.60 -10.26
N LEU A 6 -21.63 -7.16 -9.13
CA LEU A 6 -22.04 -8.57 -9.03
C LEU A 6 -23.25 -8.87 -9.93
N ALA A 7 -24.26 -7.99 -9.95
CA ALA A 7 -25.43 -8.16 -10.82
C ALA A 7 -25.06 -8.18 -12.30
N ALA A 8 -24.14 -7.32 -12.72
CA ALA A 8 -23.60 -7.32 -14.08
C ALA A 8 -22.82 -8.61 -14.41
N ALA A 9 -22.09 -9.17 -13.43
CA ALA A 9 -21.26 -10.35 -13.64
C ALA A 9 -22.04 -11.68 -13.66
N VAL A 10 -23.05 -11.84 -12.79
CA VAL A 10 -23.72 -13.14 -12.56
C VAL A 10 -25.25 -13.10 -12.61
N GLY A 11 -25.83 -11.94 -12.94
CA GLY A 11 -27.28 -11.72 -12.91
C GLY A 11 -27.83 -11.44 -11.50
N PRO A 12 -29.01 -10.80 -11.40
CA PRO A 12 -29.52 -10.23 -10.15
C PRO A 12 -29.81 -11.27 -9.07
N ALA A 13 -30.41 -12.41 -9.43
CA ALA A 13 -30.76 -13.45 -8.47
C ALA A 13 -29.52 -14.05 -7.77
N ARG A 14 -28.43 -14.26 -8.51
CA ARG A 14 -27.18 -14.80 -7.96
C ARG A 14 -26.38 -13.72 -7.23
N ALA A 15 -26.42 -12.48 -7.71
CA ALA A 15 -25.75 -11.34 -7.12
C ALA A 15 -26.18 -11.08 -5.68
N ALA A 16 -27.49 -11.16 -5.37
CA ALA A 16 -27.98 -10.96 -4.00
C ALA A 16 -27.30 -11.90 -2.98
N ARG A 17 -27.18 -13.19 -3.33
CA ARG A 17 -26.50 -14.19 -2.48
C ARG A 17 -25.00 -13.91 -2.35
N LEU A 18 -24.34 -13.53 -3.44
CA LEU A 18 -22.91 -13.20 -3.41
C LEU A 18 -22.64 -11.91 -2.64
N ALA A 19 -23.52 -10.93 -2.71
CA ALA A 19 -23.42 -9.66 -1.99
C ALA A 19 -23.46 -9.86 -0.47
N VAL A 20 -24.31 -10.76 0.04
CA VAL A 20 -24.32 -11.13 1.46
C VAL A 20 -22.96 -11.72 1.87
N ARG A 21 -22.43 -12.67 1.09
CA ARG A 21 -21.13 -13.29 1.38
C ARG A 21 -19.96 -12.29 1.29
N LEU A 22 -20.02 -11.35 0.35
CA LEU A 22 -19.04 -10.28 0.21
C LEU A 22 -19.04 -9.36 1.43
N LYS A 23 -20.23 -9.02 1.96
CA LYS A 23 -20.35 -8.23 3.20
C LYS A 23 -19.73 -8.96 4.40
N GLU A 24 -19.96 -10.26 4.54
CA GLU A 24 -19.33 -11.05 5.61
C GLU A 24 -17.82 -11.16 5.44
N ALA A 25 -17.32 -11.28 4.20
CA ALA A 25 -15.90 -11.24 3.92
C ALA A 25 -15.26 -9.89 4.27
N ALA A 26 -15.95 -8.78 3.98
CA ALA A 26 -15.50 -7.43 4.35
C ALA A 26 -15.41 -7.28 5.87
N LYS A 27 -16.42 -7.73 6.63
CA LYS A 27 -16.37 -7.74 8.10
C LYS A 27 -15.21 -8.58 8.65
N ALA A 28 -14.93 -9.72 8.03
CA ALA A 28 -13.79 -10.54 8.42
C ALA A 28 -12.47 -9.81 8.15
N PHE A 29 -12.35 -9.11 7.01
CA PHE A 29 -11.19 -8.28 6.68
C PHE A 29 -10.99 -7.14 7.69
N ASP A 30 -12.06 -6.43 8.04
CA ASP A 30 -12.04 -5.31 9.01
C ASP A 30 -11.61 -5.78 10.42
N ARG A 31 -11.89 -7.04 10.76
CA ARG A 31 -11.45 -7.70 12.00
C ARG A 31 -10.08 -8.36 11.90
N GLU A 32 -9.34 -8.08 10.82
CA GLU A 32 -8.02 -8.64 10.52
C GLU A 32 -7.99 -10.18 10.36
N GLN A 33 -9.16 -10.79 10.13
CA GLN A 33 -9.31 -12.22 9.88
C GLN A 33 -9.05 -12.54 8.41
N TYR A 34 -7.86 -12.18 7.91
CA TYR A 34 -7.54 -12.19 6.48
C TYR A 34 -7.62 -13.58 5.84
N VAL A 35 -7.27 -14.65 6.58
CA VAL A 35 -7.42 -16.03 6.10
C VAL A 35 -8.87 -16.36 5.79
N GLU A 36 -9.77 -15.93 6.68
CA GLU A 36 -11.20 -16.19 6.59
C GLU A 36 -11.85 -15.33 5.50
N ALA A 37 -11.50 -14.03 5.43
CA ALA A 37 -11.91 -13.15 4.34
C ALA A 37 -11.51 -13.74 2.98
N ARG A 38 -10.24 -14.14 2.81
CA ARG A 38 -9.74 -14.78 1.59
C ARG A 38 -10.51 -16.05 1.24
N ARG A 39 -10.81 -16.91 2.23
CA ARG A 39 -11.56 -18.16 2.03
C ARG A 39 -12.95 -17.87 1.48
N MET A 40 -13.63 -16.84 1.99
CA MET A 40 -14.93 -16.42 1.49
C MET A 40 -14.88 -15.78 0.10
N LEU A 41 -13.86 -14.97 -0.17
CA LEU A 41 -13.72 -14.18 -1.41
C LEU A 41 -13.34 -15.00 -2.62
N ARG A 42 -12.44 -15.99 -2.49
CA ARG A 42 -11.97 -16.83 -3.60
C ARG A 42 -13.09 -17.39 -4.49
N PRO A 43 -14.12 -18.06 -3.95
CA PRO A 43 -15.22 -18.56 -4.79
C PRO A 43 -16.05 -17.42 -5.41
N ILE A 44 -16.22 -16.29 -4.73
CA ILE A 44 -16.94 -15.13 -5.29
C ILE A 44 -16.18 -14.60 -6.51
N ALA A 45 -14.86 -14.46 -6.42
CA ALA A 45 -13.99 -13.99 -7.50
C ALA A 45 -13.94 -14.94 -8.71
N GLN A 46 -14.16 -16.24 -8.47
CA GLN A 46 -14.30 -17.25 -9.53
C GLN A 46 -15.67 -17.17 -10.22
N GLU A 47 -16.73 -16.95 -9.45
CA GLU A 47 -18.10 -16.84 -9.98
C GLU A 47 -18.34 -15.49 -10.69
N ALA A 48 -17.79 -14.40 -10.18
CA ALA A 48 -17.99 -13.03 -10.66
C ALA A 48 -16.65 -12.36 -11.00
N PRO A 49 -15.95 -12.82 -12.06
CA PRO A 49 -14.58 -12.41 -12.32
C PRO A 49 -14.40 -10.94 -12.68
N THR A 50 -15.45 -10.26 -13.12
CA THR A 50 -15.49 -8.83 -13.49
C THR A 50 -15.96 -7.92 -12.36
N ALA A 51 -16.22 -8.45 -11.16
CA ALA A 51 -16.60 -7.64 -10.00
C ALA A 51 -15.35 -7.01 -9.35
N ALA A 52 -15.04 -5.76 -9.73
CA ALA A 52 -13.84 -5.06 -9.30
C ALA A 52 -13.68 -5.00 -7.77
N SER A 53 -14.75 -4.71 -7.03
CA SER A 53 -14.72 -4.70 -5.55
C SER A 53 -14.34 -6.04 -4.92
N VAL A 54 -14.71 -7.16 -5.55
CA VAL A 54 -14.30 -8.51 -5.10
C VAL A 54 -12.81 -8.73 -5.36
N ARG A 55 -12.32 -8.29 -6.52
CA ARG A 55 -10.89 -8.35 -6.90
C ARG A 55 -10.04 -7.56 -5.93
N GLU A 56 -10.43 -6.32 -5.65
CA GLU A 56 -9.77 -5.44 -4.70
C GLU A 56 -9.64 -6.09 -3.32
N LEU A 57 -10.77 -6.50 -2.72
CA LEU A 57 -10.76 -7.02 -1.36
C LEU A 57 -10.02 -8.36 -1.26
N LEU A 58 -10.07 -9.20 -2.29
CA LEU A 58 -9.29 -10.45 -2.34
C LEU A 58 -7.79 -10.15 -2.50
N GLY A 59 -7.43 -9.17 -3.34
CA GLY A 59 -6.06 -8.71 -3.52
C GLY A 59 -5.45 -8.17 -2.23
N LEU A 60 -6.17 -7.29 -1.54
CA LEU A 60 -5.79 -6.76 -0.22
C LEU A 60 -5.68 -7.86 0.84
N SER A 61 -6.61 -8.82 0.85
CA SER A 61 -6.53 -9.98 1.76
C SER A 61 -5.28 -10.83 1.49
N ASN A 62 -4.92 -11.05 0.21
CA ASN A 62 -3.71 -11.76 -0.16
C ASN A 62 -2.44 -10.97 0.23
N TYR A 63 -2.44 -9.64 0.02
CA TYR A 63 -1.35 -8.76 0.44
C TYR A 63 -1.07 -8.86 1.94
N ARG A 64 -2.11 -8.76 2.77
CA ARG A 64 -2.01 -8.92 4.23
C ARG A 64 -1.49 -10.28 4.67
N LEU A 65 -1.65 -11.31 3.85
CA LEU A 65 -1.17 -12.67 4.10
C LEU A 65 0.22 -12.97 3.49
N GLY A 66 0.89 -11.97 2.90
CA GLY A 66 2.18 -12.17 2.23
C GLY A 66 2.10 -13.00 0.95
N ARG A 67 0.91 -13.15 0.37
CA ARG A 67 0.66 -13.92 -0.85
C ARG A 67 0.83 -13.05 -2.08
N TRP A 68 2.07 -12.60 -2.32
CA TRP A 68 2.37 -11.54 -3.29
C TRP A 68 1.92 -11.87 -4.71
N LYS A 69 2.13 -13.11 -5.18
CA LYS A 69 1.72 -13.50 -6.54
C LYS A 69 0.19 -13.48 -6.71
N GLU A 70 -0.53 -14.00 -5.71
CA GLU A 70 -2.00 -13.94 -5.72
C GLU A 70 -2.52 -12.51 -5.53
N ALA A 71 -1.84 -11.67 -4.75
CA ALA A 71 -2.21 -10.26 -4.59
C ALA A 71 -2.06 -9.50 -5.91
N VAL A 72 -0.93 -9.62 -6.59
CA VAL A 72 -0.68 -9.01 -7.93
C VAL A 72 -1.80 -9.38 -8.89
N ARG A 73 -2.13 -10.67 -9.03
CA ARG A 73 -3.17 -11.13 -9.95
C ARG A 73 -4.51 -10.43 -9.75
N GLU A 74 -4.94 -10.27 -8.50
CA GLU A 74 -6.25 -9.68 -8.21
C GLU A 74 -6.22 -8.15 -8.28
N LEU A 75 -5.11 -7.52 -7.87
CA LEU A 75 -4.96 -6.06 -7.89
C LEU A 75 -4.72 -5.53 -9.31
N ASP A 76 -4.03 -6.27 -10.19
CA ASP A 76 -3.96 -5.95 -11.62
C ASP A 76 -5.33 -6.07 -12.27
N ALA A 77 -6.10 -7.14 -11.96
CA ALA A 77 -7.47 -7.26 -12.46
C ALA A 77 -8.36 -6.08 -11.99
N PHE A 78 -8.23 -5.64 -10.74
CA PHE A 78 -8.89 -4.43 -10.26
C PHE A 78 -8.48 -3.19 -11.05
N ARG A 79 -7.17 -2.98 -11.25
CA ARG A 79 -6.62 -1.86 -12.01
C ARG A 79 -7.11 -1.85 -13.46
N GLU A 80 -7.14 -3.00 -14.14
CA GLU A 80 -7.65 -3.14 -15.51
C GLU A 80 -9.15 -2.84 -15.60
N LEU A 81 -9.95 -3.34 -14.65
CA LEU A 81 -11.40 -3.14 -14.66
C LEU A 81 -11.82 -1.69 -14.36
N THR A 82 -11.01 -0.96 -13.60
CA THR A 82 -11.39 0.37 -13.07
C THR A 82 -10.60 1.53 -13.65
N GLY A 83 -9.38 1.27 -14.15
CA GLY A 83 -8.39 2.31 -14.45
C GLY A 83 -7.92 3.08 -13.20
N SER A 84 -8.28 2.62 -11.99
CA SER A 84 -7.98 3.31 -10.73
C SER A 84 -6.51 3.16 -10.33
N VAL A 85 -5.98 4.20 -9.68
CA VAL A 85 -4.65 4.18 -9.06
C VAL A 85 -4.66 3.93 -7.56
N GLU A 86 -5.84 3.71 -6.97
CA GLU A 86 -6.02 3.59 -5.51
C GLU A 86 -5.20 2.46 -4.88
N GLN A 87 -4.96 1.38 -5.62
CA GLN A 87 -4.20 0.23 -5.14
C GLN A 87 -2.76 0.15 -5.66
N HIS A 88 -2.28 1.16 -6.40
CA HIS A 88 -0.91 1.18 -6.92
C HIS A 88 0.17 1.04 -5.84
N PRO A 89 0.08 1.69 -4.66
CA PRO A 89 1.08 1.49 -3.62
C PRO A 89 1.15 0.03 -3.14
N VAL A 90 0.00 -0.61 -2.93
CA VAL A 90 -0.06 -2.00 -2.45
C VAL A 90 0.42 -2.97 -3.53
N LEU A 91 -0.01 -2.76 -4.78
CA LEU A 91 0.44 -3.53 -5.93
C LEU A 91 1.96 -3.38 -6.15
N ALA A 92 2.48 -2.16 -6.07
CA ALA A 92 3.91 -1.89 -6.19
C ALA A 92 4.71 -2.57 -5.08
N ASP A 93 4.21 -2.61 -3.85
CA ASP A 93 4.90 -3.30 -2.75
C ASP A 93 4.88 -4.83 -2.94
N CYS A 94 3.82 -5.39 -3.52
CA CYS A 94 3.82 -6.80 -3.95
C CYS A 94 4.89 -7.06 -5.02
N HIS A 95 5.02 -6.18 -6.02
CA HIS A 95 6.07 -6.28 -7.04
C HIS A 95 7.47 -6.11 -6.44
N ARG A 96 7.64 -5.20 -5.47
CA ARG A 96 8.89 -5.02 -4.70
C ARG A 96 9.28 -6.31 -3.98
N ALA A 97 8.34 -6.94 -3.27
CA ALA A 97 8.56 -8.22 -2.59
C ALA A 97 8.93 -9.36 -3.55
N LEU A 98 8.47 -9.28 -4.81
CA LEU A 98 8.82 -10.21 -5.88
C LEU A 98 10.06 -9.80 -6.70
N ARG A 99 10.69 -8.66 -6.36
CA ARG A 99 11.84 -8.07 -7.08
C ARG A 99 11.54 -7.71 -8.55
N HIS A 100 10.29 -7.41 -8.85
CA HIS A 100 9.82 -6.93 -10.16
C HIS A 100 10.00 -5.40 -10.25
N TRP A 101 11.25 -4.95 -10.32
CA TRP A 101 11.60 -3.52 -10.15
C TRP A 101 11.01 -2.62 -11.22
N ARG A 102 10.95 -3.10 -12.46
CA ARG A 102 10.40 -2.34 -13.59
C ARG A 102 8.92 -2.02 -13.36
N GLU A 103 8.16 -2.98 -12.84
CA GLU A 103 6.75 -2.83 -12.51
C GLU A 103 6.56 -1.82 -11.37
N VAL A 104 7.45 -1.81 -10.35
CA VAL A 104 7.44 -0.77 -9.32
C VAL A 104 7.65 0.62 -9.92
N GLU A 105 8.61 0.77 -10.83
CA GLU A 105 8.89 2.03 -11.52
C GLU A 105 7.70 2.49 -12.39
N THR A 106 7.07 1.55 -13.11
CA THR A 106 5.86 1.82 -13.92
C THR A 106 4.70 2.27 -13.05
N LEU A 107 4.36 1.54 -11.99
CA LEU A 107 3.27 1.88 -11.07
C LEU A 107 3.54 3.21 -10.37
N TRP A 108 4.80 3.49 -9.99
CA TRP A 108 5.16 4.79 -9.44
C TRP A 108 4.97 5.92 -10.45
N SER A 109 5.29 5.72 -11.74
CA SER A 109 5.04 6.73 -12.77
C SER A 109 3.55 7.00 -12.95
N GLU A 110 2.75 5.96 -13.15
CA GLU A 110 1.31 6.08 -13.33
C GLU A 110 0.63 6.79 -12.16
N LEU A 111 1.04 6.45 -10.92
CA LEU A 111 0.51 7.09 -9.73
C LEU A 111 0.84 8.59 -9.68
N ARG A 112 2.05 9.00 -10.08
CA ARG A 112 2.41 10.43 -10.16
C ARG A 112 1.62 11.15 -11.25
N ASP A 113 1.48 10.53 -12.41
CA ASP A 113 0.82 11.13 -13.57
C ASP A 113 -0.69 11.33 -13.30
N ALA A 114 -1.32 10.38 -12.60
CA ALA A 114 -2.71 10.51 -12.14
C ALA A 114 -2.90 11.58 -11.05
N SER A 115 -1.83 11.97 -10.35
CA SER A 115 -1.82 13.00 -9.29
C SER A 115 -2.99 12.88 -8.29
N PRO A 116 -3.17 11.71 -7.62
CA PRO A 116 -4.23 11.50 -6.65
C PRO A 116 -3.92 12.22 -5.32
N SER A 117 -4.66 11.86 -4.27
CA SER A 117 -4.48 12.45 -2.94
C SER A 117 -3.03 12.36 -2.42
N ALA A 118 -2.61 13.38 -1.67
CA ALA A 118 -1.26 13.43 -1.08
C ALA A 118 -0.90 12.21 -0.21
N PRO A 119 -1.82 11.65 0.62
CA PRO A 119 -1.55 10.41 1.33
C PRO A 119 -1.20 9.24 0.40
N LEU A 120 -1.95 9.06 -0.69
CA LEU A 120 -1.73 7.94 -1.61
C LEU A 120 -0.39 8.08 -2.36
N VAL A 121 -0.06 9.30 -2.81
CA VAL A 121 1.25 9.59 -3.42
C VAL A 121 2.39 9.38 -2.43
N ALA A 122 2.18 9.67 -1.14
CA ALA A 122 3.18 9.42 -0.11
C ALA A 122 3.48 7.92 0.06
N GLU A 123 2.44 7.07 0.15
CA GLU A 123 2.62 5.61 0.24
C GLU A 123 3.37 5.06 -0.98
N GLY A 124 2.95 5.43 -2.20
CA GLY A 124 3.63 4.98 -3.42
C GLY A 124 5.09 5.43 -3.51
N ARG A 125 5.39 6.65 -3.03
CA ARG A 125 6.77 7.16 -2.97
C ARG A 125 7.63 6.37 -1.99
N ILE A 126 7.09 6.01 -0.83
CA ILE A 126 7.80 5.18 0.17
C ILE A 126 8.14 3.82 -0.42
N VAL A 127 7.19 3.17 -1.11
CA VAL A 127 7.41 1.88 -1.77
C VAL A 127 8.47 1.99 -2.87
N ALA A 128 8.41 3.02 -3.71
CA ALA A 128 9.40 3.25 -4.77
C ALA A 128 10.80 3.52 -4.21
N ALA A 129 10.91 4.30 -3.13
CA ALA A 129 12.18 4.51 -2.43
C ALA A 129 12.72 3.23 -1.80
N GLY A 130 11.83 2.42 -1.20
CA GLY A 130 12.16 1.09 -0.69
C GLY A 130 12.74 0.19 -1.78
N ALA A 131 12.16 0.17 -2.98
CA ALA A 131 12.65 -0.64 -4.09
C ALA A 131 14.04 -0.20 -4.59
N LEU A 132 14.36 1.10 -4.55
CA LEU A 132 15.71 1.61 -4.81
C LEU A 132 16.69 1.15 -3.72
N ALA A 133 16.28 1.26 -2.46
CA ALA A 133 17.10 0.84 -1.31
C ALA A 133 17.34 -0.68 -1.27
N ASP A 134 16.39 -1.50 -1.72
CA ASP A 134 16.53 -2.96 -1.85
C ASP A 134 17.53 -3.37 -2.94
N ARG A 135 17.90 -2.42 -3.81
CA ARG A 135 18.92 -2.55 -4.87
C ARG A 135 20.24 -1.86 -4.49
N ASP A 136 20.42 -1.56 -3.21
CA ASP A 136 21.58 -0.85 -2.65
C ASP A 136 21.78 0.59 -3.18
N ASP A 137 20.77 1.18 -3.84
CA ASP A 137 20.79 2.58 -4.28
C ASP A 137 20.15 3.49 -3.22
N LEU A 138 20.80 3.53 -2.04
CA LEU A 138 20.41 4.41 -0.94
C LEU A 138 20.41 5.91 -1.33
N PRO A 139 21.38 6.43 -2.12
CA PRO A 139 21.35 7.82 -2.54
C PRO A 139 20.09 8.19 -3.34
N ALA A 140 19.69 7.38 -4.32
CA ALA A 140 18.46 7.64 -5.09
C ALA A 140 17.20 7.51 -4.21
N ALA A 141 17.16 6.53 -3.31
CA ALA A 141 16.05 6.35 -2.38
C ALA A 141 15.85 7.57 -1.47
N ILE A 142 16.94 8.08 -0.89
CA ILE A 142 16.95 9.29 -0.06
C ILE A 142 16.51 10.51 -0.87
N ALA A 143 17.06 10.70 -2.08
CA ALA A 143 16.70 11.80 -2.97
C ALA A 143 15.20 11.78 -3.31
N LEU A 144 14.64 10.60 -3.58
CA LEU A 144 13.22 10.43 -3.89
C LEU A 144 12.32 10.86 -2.72
N LEU A 145 12.64 10.48 -1.48
CA LEU A 145 11.87 10.92 -0.31
C LEU A 145 12.06 12.40 0.01
N MET A 146 13.26 12.95 -0.17
CA MET A 146 13.54 14.37 0.03
C MET A 146 12.82 15.29 -0.97
N ALA A 147 12.47 14.78 -2.16
CA ALA A 147 11.67 15.52 -3.13
C ALA A 147 10.22 15.79 -2.64
N SER A 148 9.77 15.13 -1.58
CA SER A 148 8.51 15.47 -0.92
C SER A 148 8.63 16.83 -0.23
N ARG A 149 7.63 17.70 -0.42
CA ARG A 149 7.62 19.00 0.26
C ARG A 149 7.39 18.80 1.75
N ARG A 150 8.31 19.30 2.59
CA ARG A 150 8.06 19.39 4.05
C ARG A 150 6.77 20.19 4.28
N PRO A 151 5.87 19.74 5.18
CA PRO A 151 4.60 20.40 5.41
C PRO A 151 4.82 21.83 5.92
N ARG A 152 4.10 22.79 5.32
CA ARG A 152 4.11 24.21 5.72
C ARG A 152 3.02 24.54 6.75
N GLY A 153 2.26 23.54 7.21
CA GLY A 153 1.11 23.67 8.09
C GLY A 153 0.87 22.41 8.90
N ALA A 154 -0.40 22.00 9.03
CA ALA A 154 -0.77 20.81 9.79
C ALA A 154 0.02 19.58 9.33
N VAL A 155 0.54 18.84 10.30
CA VAL A 155 1.21 17.56 10.06
C VAL A 155 0.14 16.48 10.05
N HIS A 156 0.09 15.70 8.98
CA HIS A 156 -0.81 14.57 8.82
C HIS A 156 -0.03 13.25 8.90
N PRO A 157 -0.69 12.11 9.14
CA PRO A 157 0.00 10.82 9.31
C PRO A 157 0.95 10.44 8.17
N HIS A 158 0.60 10.75 6.92
CA HIS A 158 1.47 10.46 5.76
C HIS A 158 2.77 11.28 5.76
N HIS A 159 2.78 12.48 6.35
CA HIS A 159 4.04 13.24 6.53
C HIS A 159 4.96 12.52 7.51
N LEU A 160 4.42 11.98 8.62
CA LEU A 160 5.19 11.21 9.60
C LEU A 160 5.79 9.96 8.94
N ARG A 161 5.00 9.23 8.15
CA ARG A 161 5.47 8.03 7.41
C ARG A 161 6.65 8.33 6.48
N VAL A 162 6.57 9.41 5.69
CA VAL A 162 7.66 9.79 4.77
C VAL A 162 8.92 10.19 5.52
N VAL A 163 8.79 10.98 6.60
CA VAL A 163 9.95 11.40 7.39
C VAL A 163 10.58 10.23 8.12
N TYR A 164 9.77 9.32 8.68
CA TYR A 164 10.25 8.09 9.29
C TYR A 164 11.01 7.22 8.27
N ALA A 165 10.46 7.00 7.07
CA ALA A 165 11.14 6.24 6.03
C ALA A 165 12.46 6.91 5.59
N LEU A 166 12.50 8.25 5.53
CA LEU A 166 13.73 8.98 5.23
C LEU A 166 14.77 8.85 6.36
N ALA A 167 14.34 8.85 7.63
CA ALA A 167 15.20 8.63 8.77
C ALA A 167 15.85 7.24 8.72
N ASP A 168 15.06 6.20 8.43
CA ASP A 168 15.54 4.83 8.25
C ASP A 168 16.59 4.72 7.14
N LEU A 169 16.31 5.32 5.97
CA LEU A 169 17.25 5.29 4.85
C LEU A 169 18.56 6.03 5.14
N ARG A 170 18.50 7.15 5.88
CA ARG A 170 19.70 7.88 6.30
C ARG A 170 20.53 7.08 7.29
N GLU A 171 19.89 6.40 8.23
CA GLU A 171 20.59 5.51 9.17
C GLU A 171 21.30 4.38 8.42
N ARG A 172 20.60 3.73 7.48
CA ARG A 172 21.17 2.68 6.61
C ARG A 172 22.34 3.18 5.77
N ALA A 173 22.33 4.45 5.37
CA ALA A 173 23.42 5.09 4.63
C ALA A 173 24.59 5.55 5.53
N GLY A 174 24.50 5.37 6.85
CA GLY A 174 25.50 5.82 7.83
C GLY A 174 25.42 7.31 8.18
N ASP A 175 24.41 8.04 7.68
CA ASP A 175 24.13 9.43 8.09
C ASP A 175 23.38 9.44 9.43
N VAL A 176 24.08 9.03 10.49
CA VAL A 176 23.56 8.96 11.87
C VAL A 176 23.04 10.33 12.35
N PRO A 177 23.76 11.46 12.17
CA PRO A 177 23.25 12.77 12.59
C PRO A 177 21.94 13.13 11.87
N GLY A 178 21.86 12.88 10.56
CA GLY A 178 20.66 13.15 9.79
C GLY A 178 19.50 12.24 10.15
N ALA A 179 19.75 10.95 10.41
CA ALA A 179 18.72 10.02 10.88
C ALA A 179 18.14 10.45 12.24
N ARG A 180 19.02 10.79 13.18
CA ARG A 180 18.66 11.28 14.52
C ARG A 180 17.77 12.52 14.46
N GLU A 181 18.13 13.52 13.64
CA GLU A 181 17.30 14.73 13.47
C GLU A 181 15.86 14.38 13.05
N LEU A 182 15.73 13.45 12.10
CA LEU A 182 14.43 13.09 11.54
C LEU A 182 13.61 12.21 12.50
N PHE A 183 14.23 11.24 13.18
CA PHE A 183 13.53 10.46 14.22
C PHE A 183 13.06 11.36 15.36
N ALA A 184 13.90 12.29 15.82
CA ALA A 184 13.51 13.29 16.82
C ALA A 184 12.33 14.16 16.35
N TRP A 185 12.32 14.56 15.07
CA TRP A 185 11.23 15.31 14.48
C TRP A 185 9.90 14.54 14.50
N VAL A 186 9.93 13.22 14.21
CA VAL A 186 8.76 12.33 14.27
C VAL A 186 8.27 12.20 15.71
N VAL A 187 9.16 11.83 16.64
CA VAL A 187 8.83 11.64 18.07
C VAL A 187 8.24 12.89 18.71
N ALA A 188 8.72 14.08 18.31
CA ALA A 188 8.19 15.35 18.81
C ALA A 188 6.73 15.64 18.38
N ARG A 189 6.23 14.96 17.34
CA ARG A 189 4.86 15.12 16.82
C ARG A 189 3.95 13.99 17.21
N ASP A 190 4.48 12.78 17.24
CA ASP A 190 3.81 11.59 17.70
C ASP A 190 4.84 10.63 18.30
N ARG A 191 4.85 10.57 19.64
CA ARG A 191 5.82 9.77 20.40
C ARG A 191 5.62 8.27 20.20
N VAL A 192 4.42 7.82 19.85
CA VAL A 192 4.07 6.40 19.70
C VAL A 192 4.04 5.97 18.23
N PHE A 193 4.57 6.81 17.33
CA PHE A 193 4.60 6.51 15.92
C PHE A 193 5.64 5.43 15.60
N ALA A 194 5.16 4.22 15.26
CA ALA A 194 5.99 3.06 15.00
C ALA A 194 7.00 2.83 16.16
N ASP A 195 8.26 2.54 15.84
CA ASP A 195 9.37 2.37 16.78
C ASP A 195 10.30 3.60 16.81
N ALA A 196 9.84 4.78 16.34
CA ALA A 196 10.69 5.97 16.16
C ALA A 196 11.41 6.42 17.44
N ALA A 197 10.76 6.26 18.60
CA ALA A 197 11.36 6.58 19.89
C ALA A 197 12.48 5.62 20.29
N GLU A 198 12.33 4.33 19.96
CA GLU A 198 13.34 3.30 20.21
C GLU A 198 14.54 3.50 19.28
N ARG A 199 14.28 3.75 17.99
CA ARG A 199 15.31 4.10 16.99
C ARG A 199 16.09 5.34 17.40
N LEU A 200 15.41 6.40 17.86
CA LEU A 200 16.08 7.61 18.32
C LEU A 200 17.03 7.35 19.49
N ALA A 201 16.59 6.60 20.49
CA ALA A 201 17.39 6.28 21.67
C ALA A 201 18.61 5.40 21.35
N ALA A 202 18.54 4.59 20.29
CA ALA A 202 19.68 3.78 19.83
C ALA A 202 20.75 4.59 19.08
N LEU A 203 20.47 5.83 18.71
CA LEU A 203 21.38 6.76 18.00
C LEU A 203 21.99 7.83 18.92
N ASP A 204 21.69 7.78 20.23
CA ASP A 204 22.34 8.57 21.29
C ASP A 204 23.62 7.88 21.77
#